data_AF-A0A8T6DMM2-F1
#
_entry.id   AF-A0A8T6DMM2-F1
#
_cell.length_a   1.000
_cell.length_b   1.000
_cell.length_c   1.000
_cell.angle_alpha   90.00
_cell.angle_beta   90.00
_cell.angle_gamma   90.00
#
_symmetry.space_group_name_H-M   'P 1'
#
loop_
_entity.id
_entity.type
_entity.pdbx_description
1 polymer ?
#
loop_
_entity_poly.entity_id
_entity_poly.type
_entity_poly.pdbx_seq_one_letter_code
_entity_poly.pdbx_strand_id
1 'polypeptide(L)'
;MGETQKKKSWWRDTTLITMVSLLAVVSVAALVLHGVDGLREGGENSLFIIRQAAPALFLGFILAGLLTVLFPPRVVGRWMGDEAGVKGVLIGAAAGVLSPGGPYVMYPIAAALMHGGAGIASI
;
A
#
# COMPACT_ATOMS: atom_id res chain seq x y z
N MET A 1 -0.28 -12.94 -30.14
CA MET A 1 -1.27 -11.86 -29.94
C MET A 1 -0.80 -11.00 -28.78
N GLY A 2 -0.18 -9.86 -29.06
CA GLY A 2 0.28 -8.92 -28.04
C GLY A 2 -0.84 -7.93 -27.74
N GLU A 3 -1.43 -8.01 -26.55
CA GLU A 3 -2.35 -6.99 -26.07
C GLU A 3 -1.58 -5.68 -25.88
N THR A 4 -1.88 -4.73 -26.75
CA THR A 4 -1.45 -3.34 -26.62
C THR A 4 -2.12 -2.74 -25.39
N GLN A 5 -1.40 -2.75 -24.26
CA GLN A 5 -1.72 -2.01 -23.04
C GLN A 5 -1.93 -0.53 -23.41
N LYS A 6 -3.20 -0.12 -23.59
CA LYS A 6 -3.58 1.28 -23.80
C LYS A 6 -3.06 2.07 -22.60
N LYS A 7 -2.11 2.98 -22.86
CA LYS A 7 -1.51 3.87 -21.87
C LYS A 7 -2.62 4.71 -21.22
N LYS A 8 -3.18 4.21 -20.11
CA LYS A 8 -4.19 4.91 -19.30
C LYS A 8 -3.53 6.22 -18.85
N SER A 9 -4.08 7.35 -19.29
CA SER A 9 -3.56 8.67 -18.94
C SER A 9 -3.63 8.84 -17.42
N TRP A 10 -2.48 8.94 -16.76
CA TRP A 10 -2.35 9.02 -15.30
C TRP A 10 -3.23 10.12 -14.70
N TRP A 11 -3.35 11.26 -15.38
CA TRP A 11 -4.18 12.42 -15.00
C TRP A 11 -5.70 12.16 -15.04
N ARG A 12 -6.14 11.07 -15.66
CA ARG A 12 -7.55 10.63 -15.72
C ARG A 12 -7.84 9.44 -14.83
N ASP A 13 -6.94 9.09 -13.91
CA ASP A 13 -7.24 8.02 -12.96
C ASP A 13 -8.34 8.47 -12.00
N THR A 14 -9.47 7.75 -11.98
CA THR A 14 -10.64 8.07 -11.14
C THR A 14 -10.24 8.22 -9.68
N THR A 15 -9.31 7.40 -9.20
CA THR A 15 -8.79 7.48 -7.82
C THR A 15 -8.06 8.79 -7.54
N LEU A 16 -7.26 9.29 -8.48
CA LEU A 16 -6.56 10.57 -8.29
C LEU A 16 -7.54 11.73 -8.30
N ILE A 17 -8.54 11.69 -9.19
CA ILE A 17 -9.58 12.71 -9.25
C ILE A 17 -10.38 12.75 -7.95
N THR A 18 -10.78 11.59 -7.40
CA THR A 18 -11.51 11.53 -6.12
C THR A 18 -10.68 11.99 -4.94
N MET A 19 -9.37 11.68 -4.90
CA MET A 19 -8.49 12.17 -3.83
C MET A 19 -8.29 13.68 -3.90
N VAL A 20 -8.07 14.24 -5.10
CA VAL A 20 -7.91 15.69 -5.30
C VAL A 20 -9.18 16.44 -4.96
N SER A 21 -10.35 15.93 -5.35
CA SER A 21 -11.62 16.57 -5.03
C SER A 21 -11.89 16.56 -3.53
N LEU A 22 -11.64 15.44 -2.84
CA LEU A 22 -11.78 15.35 -1.40
C LEU A 22 -10.81 16.29 -0.67
N LEU A 23 -9.55 16.34 -1.10
CA LEU A 23 -8.56 17.27 -0.56
C LEU A 23 -9.01 18.73 -0.71
N ALA A 24 -9.53 19.10 -1.88
CA ALA A 24 -10.02 20.46 -2.14
C ALA A 24 -11.20 20.81 -1.21
N VAL A 25 -12.17 19.89 -1.04
CA VAL A 25 -13.31 20.09 -0.14
C VAL A 25 -12.86 20.26 1.31
N VAL A 26 -11.97 19.39 1.81
CA VAL A 26 -11.46 19.48 3.17
C VAL A 26 -10.63 20.75 3.39
N SER A 27 -9.84 21.16 2.39
CA SER A 27 -9.05 22.40 2.47
C SER A 27 -9.94 23.64 2.53
N VAL A 28 -11.01 23.69 1.73
CA VAL A 28 -11.99 24.78 1.78
C VAL A 28 -12.73 24.78 3.13
N ALA A 29 -13.13 23.62 3.63
CA ALA A 29 -13.75 23.51 4.95
C ALA A 29 -12.81 24.01 6.07
N ALA A 30 -11.54 23.63 6.04
CA ALA A 30 -10.54 24.10 7.00
C ALA A 30 -10.36 25.63 6.93
N LEU A 31 -10.31 26.20 5.72
CA LEU A 31 -10.24 27.66 5.53
C LEU A 31 -11.48 28.39 6.08
N VAL A 32 -12.68 27.83 5.86
CA VAL A 32 -13.93 28.47 6.31
C VAL A 32 -14.10 28.36 7.83
N LEU A 33 -13.72 27.24 8.43
CA LEU A 33 -13.93 26.98 9.87
C LEU A 33 -12.81 27.52 10.76
N HIS A 34 -11.56 27.45 10.30
CA HIS A 34 -10.36 27.73 11.09
C HIS A 34 -9.45 28.79 10.44
N GLY A 35 -9.88 29.39 9.33
CA GLY A 35 -9.09 30.40 8.63
C GLY A 35 -7.79 29.83 8.04
N VAL A 36 -6.85 30.74 7.79
CA VAL A 36 -5.52 30.39 7.24
C VAL A 36 -4.70 29.56 8.22
N ASP A 37 -4.90 29.76 9.53
CA ASP A 37 -4.16 29.05 10.57
C ASP A 37 -4.47 27.55 10.57
N GLY A 38 -5.74 27.16 10.36
CA GLY A 38 -6.11 25.74 10.22
C GLY A 38 -5.48 25.07 9.00
N LEU A 39 -5.30 25.81 7.91
CA LEU A 39 -4.61 25.30 6.72
C LEU A 39 -3.11 25.11 6.96
N ARG A 40 -2.50 26.06 7.69
CA ARG A 40 -1.09 26.00 8.07
C ARG A 40 -0.81 24.84 9.00
N GLU A 41 -1.59 24.70 10.06
CA GLU A 41 -1.46 23.60 11.02
C GLU A 41 -1.68 22.24 10.34
N GLY A 42 -2.68 22.14 9.45
CA GLY A 42 -2.89 20.96 8.61
C GLY A 42 -1.67 20.62 7.74
N GLY A 43 -1.02 21.63 7.15
CA GLY A 43 0.21 21.46 6.38
C GLY A 43 1.41 21.00 7.22
N GLU A 44 1.60 21.60 8.40
CA GLU A 44 2.67 21.23 9.34
C GLU A 44 2.50 19.79 9.85
N ASN A 45 1.26 19.41 10.22
CA ASN A 45 0.91 18.04 10.60
C ASN A 45 1.12 17.05 9.45
N SER A 46 0.74 17.44 8.22
CA SER A 46 0.95 16.62 7.03
C SER A 46 2.45 16.36 6.80
N LEU A 47 3.30 17.39 6.96
CA LEU A 47 4.75 17.25 6.84
C LEU A 47 5.33 16.33 7.92
N PHE A 48 4.83 16.41 9.15
CA PHE A 48 5.23 15.51 10.23
C PHE A 48 4.91 14.05 9.89
N ILE A 49 3.69 13.77 9.43
CA ILE A 49 3.26 12.43 9.01
C ILE A 49 4.12 11.91 7.85
N ILE A 50 4.39 12.74 6.83
CA ILE A 50 5.23 12.37 5.69
C ILE A 50 6.63 12.01 6.15
N ARG A 51 7.27 12.83 7.00
CA ARG A 51 8.62 12.57 7.49
C ARG A 51 8.70 11.30 8.33
N GLN A 52 7.65 10.99 9.08
CA GLN A 52 7.60 9.77 9.88
C GLN A 52 7.37 8.52 9.02
N ALA A 53 6.47 8.59 8.02
CA ALA A 53 6.09 7.44 7.21
C ALA A 53 7.05 7.17 6.03
N ALA A 54 7.67 8.20 5.45
CA ALA A 54 8.48 8.06 4.23
C ALA A 54 9.67 7.09 4.38
N PRO A 55 10.47 7.11 5.46
CA PRO A 55 11.56 6.15 5.63
C PRO A 55 11.06 4.70 5.73
N ALA A 56 9.97 4.49 6.48
CA ALA A 56 9.37 3.17 6.67
C ALA A 56 8.79 2.63 5.35
N LEU A 57 8.07 3.48 4.60
CA LEU A 57 7.54 3.14 3.28
C LEU A 57 8.66 2.79 2.30
N PHE A 58 9.72 3.60 2.25
CA PHE A 58 10.85 3.36 1.38
C PHE A 58 11.50 2.00 1.64
N LEU A 59 11.76 1.68 2.92
CA LEU A 59 12.28 0.38 3.32
C LEU A 59 11.28 -0.75 3.03
N GLY A 60 9.99 -0.53 3.24
CA GLY A 60 8.92 -1.48 2.92
C GLY A 60 8.87 -1.84 1.44
N PHE A 61 9.00 -0.84 0.55
CA PHE A 61 9.07 -1.08 -0.89
C PHE A 61 10.33 -1.83 -1.31
N ILE A 62 11.49 -1.50 -0.73
CA ILE A 62 12.73 -2.26 -0.99
C ILE A 62 12.58 -3.71 -0.55
N LEU A 63 12.07 -3.93 0.67
CA LEU A 63 11.84 -5.26 1.20
C LEU A 63 10.87 -6.05 0.31
N ALA A 64 9.73 -5.45 -0.06
CA ALA A 64 8.77 -6.07 -0.98
C ALA A 64 9.43 -6.45 -2.31
N GLY A 65 10.25 -5.57 -2.89
CA GLY A 65 11.01 -5.86 -4.11
C GLY A 65 11.94 -7.07 -3.93
N LEU A 66 12.69 -7.13 -2.83
CA LEU A 66 13.57 -8.25 -2.52
C LEU A 66 12.81 -9.55 -2.27
N LEU A 67 11.63 -9.48 -1.64
CA LEU A 67 10.78 -10.64 -1.40
C LEU A 67 10.31 -11.28 -2.71
N THR A 68 10.06 -10.50 -3.78
CA THR A 68 9.71 -11.09 -5.08
C THR A 68 10.84 -11.91 -5.70
N VAL A 69 12.10 -11.56 -5.39
CA VAL A 69 13.29 -12.31 -5.84
C VAL A 69 13.52 -13.53 -4.94
N LEU A 70 13.38 -13.37 -3.63
CA LEU A 70 13.63 -14.43 -2.65
C LEU A 70 12.54 -15.52 -2.68
N PHE A 71 11.29 -15.12 -2.90
CA PHE A 71 10.13 -16.00 -2.93
C PHE A 71 9.49 -15.98 -4.32
N PRO A 72 10.03 -16.77 -5.27
CA PRO A 72 9.46 -16.84 -6.60
C PRO A 72 8.03 -17.39 -6.57
N PRO A 73 7.18 -17.09 -7.58
CA PRO A 73 5.75 -17.39 -7.54
C PRO A 73 5.41 -18.86 -7.26
N ARG A 74 6.23 -19.80 -7.74
CA ARG A 74 6.07 -21.23 -7.47
C ARG A 74 6.21 -21.58 -5.99
N VAL A 75 7.07 -20.87 -5.25
CA VAL A 75 7.26 -21.07 -3.81
C VAL A 75 6.09 -20.45 -3.04
N VAL A 76 5.76 -19.18 -3.35
CA VAL A 76 4.66 -18.48 -2.68
C VAL A 76 3.34 -19.23 -2.90
N GLY A 77 3.00 -19.59 -4.14
CA GLY A 77 1.79 -20.36 -4.43
C GLY A 77 1.72 -21.72 -3.72
N ARG A 78 2.86 -22.42 -3.54
CA ARG A 78 2.88 -23.72 -2.85
C ARG A 78 2.62 -23.62 -1.35
N TRP A 79 3.10 -22.56 -0.70
CA TRP A 79 3.06 -22.42 0.76
C TRP A 79 1.96 -21.47 1.25
N MET A 80 1.56 -20.52 0.43
CA MET A 80 0.59 -19.48 0.73
C MET A 80 -0.52 -19.36 -0.32
N GLY A 81 -0.47 -20.09 -1.44
CA GLY A 81 -1.56 -20.09 -2.41
C GLY A 81 -2.82 -20.81 -1.91
N ASP A 82 -3.88 -20.78 -2.70
CA ASP A 82 -5.17 -21.39 -2.32
C ASP A 82 -5.05 -22.89 -2.06
N GLU A 83 -4.14 -23.58 -2.76
CA GLU A 83 -3.85 -25.01 -2.55
C GLU A 83 -3.20 -25.32 -1.19
N ALA A 84 -2.59 -24.32 -0.53
CA ALA A 84 -2.01 -24.47 0.81
C ALA A 84 -3.08 -24.56 1.92
N GLY A 85 -4.30 -24.08 1.63
CA GLY A 85 -5.43 -24.08 2.56
C GLY A 85 -5.07 -23.46 3.92
N VAL A 86 -5.43 -24.14 5.01
CA VAL A 86 -5.21 -23.66 6.39
C VAL A 86 -3.73 -23.42 6.71
N LYS A 87 -2.80 -24.17 6.09
CA LYS A 87 -1.36 -23.96 6.32
C LYS A 87 -0.90 -22.59 5.83
N GLY A 88 -1.42 -22.14 4.68
CA GLY A 88 -1.14 -20.81 4.16
C GLY A 88 -1.63 -19.70 5.11
N VAL A 89 -2.83 -19.87 5.66
CA VAL A 89 -3.41 -18.93 6.65
C VAL A 89 -2.53 -18.82 7.90
N LEU A 90 -2.06 -19.94 8.44
CA LEU A 90 -1.20 -19.94 9.63
C LEU A 90 0.16 -19.29 9.38
N ILE A 91 0.75 -19.55 8.21
CA ILE A 91 2.03 -18.93 7.81
C ILE A 91 1.85 -17.42 7.63
N GLY A 92 0.77 -17.01 6.95
CA GLY A 92 0.39 -15.61 6.78
C GLY A 92 0.19 -14.89 8.10
N ALA A 93 -0.59 -15.48 9.01
CA ALA A 93 -0.84 -14.94 10.34
C ALA A 93 0.46 -14.79 11.15
N ALA A 94 1.34 -15.81 11.12
CA ALA A 94 2.63 -15.75 11.79
C ALA A 94 3.53 -14.67 11.19
N ALA A 95 3.57 -14.55 9.86
CA ALA A 95 4.29 -13.50 9.16
C ALA A 95 3.74 -12.11 9.54
N GLY A 96 2.42 -11.94 9.62
CA GLY A 96 1.77 -10.70 10.04
C GLY A 96 2.11 -10.28 11.46
N VAL A 97 2.11 -11.22 12.42
CA VAL A 97 2.52 -10.97 13.81
C VAL A 97 4.00 -10.58 13.89
N LEU A 98 4.85 -11.22 13.09
CA LEU A 98 6.29 -10.96 13.10
C LEU A 98 6.65 -9.65 12.38
N SER A 99 5.84 -9.23 11.41
CA SER A 99 6.18 -8.09 10.55
C SER A 99 6.08 -6.78 11.35
N PRO A 100 7.21 -6.07 11.56
CA PRO A 100 7.19 -4.78 12.24
C PRO A 100 6.85 -3.68 11.24
N GLY A 101 5.92 -2.80 11.60
CA GLY A 101 5.59 -1.62 10.81
C GLY A 101 4.11 -1.30 10.83
N GLY A 102 3.79 0.00 10.73
CA GLY A 102 2.42 0.44 10.55
C GLY A 102 1.82 -0.06 9.23
N PRO A 103 0.50 0.12 9.02
CA PRO A 103 -0.23 -0.40 7.86
C PRO A 103 0.40 -0.04 6.50
N TYR A 104 1.10 1.10 6.44
CA TYR A 104 1.77 1.60 5.25
C TYR A 104 2.92 0.68 4.75
N VAL A 105 3.63 -0.01 5.65
CA VAL A 105 4.75 -0.91 5.29
C VAL A 105 4.25 -2.28 4.84
N MET A 106 3.13 -2.74 5.40
CA MET A 106 2.55 -4.05 5.06
C MET A 106 2.00 -4.09 3.65
N TYR A 107 1.42 -2.98 3.17
CA TYR A 107 0.81 -2.94 1.85
C TYR A 107 1.73 -3.41 0.71
N PRO A 108 2.94 -2.87 0.51
CA PRO A 108 3.81 -3.33 -0.57
C PRO A 108 4.26 -4.79 -0.40
N ILE A 109 4.45 -5.25 0.83
CA ILE A 109 4.83 -6.64 1.12
C ILE A 109 3.70 -7.59 0.74
N ALA A 110 2.48 -7.29 1.20
CA ALA A 110 1.28 -8.03 0.85
C ALA A 110 1.06 -8.03 -0.67
N ALA A 111 1.18 -6.89 -1.34
CA ALA A 111 1.05 -6.80 -2.79
C ALA A 111 2.11 -7.65 -3.53
N ALA A 112 3.34 -7.71 -3.03
CA ALA A 112 4.39 -8.58 -3.59
C ALA A 112 4.03 -10.06 -3.46
N LEU A 113 3.50 -10.49 -2.30
CA LEU A 113 3.05 -11.86 -2.07
C LEU A 113 1.81 -12.21 -2.90
N MET A 114 0.84 -11.29 -3.01
CA MET A 114 -0.34 -11.44 -3.89
C MET A 114 0.08 -11.63 -5.35
N HIS A 115 0.99 -10.79 -5.85
CA HIS A 115 1.56 -10.99 -7.20
C HIS A 115 2.34 -12.29 -7.34
N GLY A 116 2.90 -12.81 -6.25
CA GLY A 116 3.54 -14.12 -6.17
C GLY A 116 2.56 -15.30 -6.17
N GLY A 117 1.24 -15.07 -6.11
CA GLY A 117 0.23 -16.13 -6.10
C GLY A 117 -0.18 -16.61 -4.70
N ALA A 118 0.05 -15.80 -3.67
CA ALA A 118 -0.55 -16.04 -2.36
C ALA A 118 -2.08 -15.86 -2.42
N GLY A 119 -2.79 -16.76 -1.75
CA GLY A 119 -4.24 -16.75 -1.65
C GLY A 119 -4.73 -15.67 -0.69
N ILE A 120 -5.92 -15.14 -0.94
CA ILE A 120 -6.49 -14.01 -0.17
C ILE A 120 -6.62 -14.35 1.33
N ALA A 121 -6.89 -15.61 1.68
CA ALA A 121 -7.01 -16.02 3.08
C ALA A 121 -5.67 -16.04 3.85
N SER A 122 -4.53 -15.97 3.14
CA SER A 122 -3.19 -16.04 3.72
C SER A 122 -2.51 -14.68 3.90
N ILE A 123 -3.20 -13.58 3.58
CA ILE A 123 -2.66 -12.20 3.59
C ILE A 123 -3.53 -11.31 4.47
#